data_AF-W6PDG0-F1
#
_entry.id   AF-W6PDG0-F1
#
_cell.length_a   1.000
_cell.length_b   1.000
_cell.length_c   1.000
_cell.angle_alpha   90.00
_cell.angle_beta   90.00
_cell.angle_gamma   90.00
#
_symmetry.space_group_name_H-M   'P 1'
#
loop_
_entity.id
_entity.type
_entity.pdbx_description
1 polymer ?
#
loop_
_entity_poly.entity_id
_entity_poly.type
_entity_poly.pdbx_seq_one_letter_code
_entity_poly.pdbx_strand_id
1 'polypeptide(L)' 'MKWDTDAKKIEAICLLKRRGYKAFPLRKVNIAKANGKTRSLGIPTMKDRAVQDISYGFRTYN' A
#
# COMPACT_ATOMS: atom_id res chain seq x y z
N MET A 1 -5.56 10.81 2.04
CA MET A 1 -4.54 10.93 3.11
C MET A 1 -3.19 11.05 2.44
N LYS A 2 -2.42 12.11 2.71
CA LYS A 2 -1.06 12.36 2.19
C LYS A 2 -0.16 12.55 3.43
N TRP A 3 1.02 11.95 3.46
CA TRP A 3 2.00 12.14 4.56
C TRP A 3 2.89 13.35 4.24
N ASP A 4 2.26 14.52 4.27
CA ASP A 4 2.87 15.79 3.87
C ASP A 4 3.79 16.38 4.96
N THR A 5 3.37 16.32 6.21
CA THR A 5 4.13 16.82 7.37
C THR A 5 4.96 15.72 8.04
N ASP A 6 6.10 16.08 8.63
CA ASP A 6 6.97 15.13 9.33
C ASP A 6 6.30 14.45 10.52
N ALA A 7 5.46 15.18 11.26
CA ALA A 7 4.65 14.59 12.34
C ALA A 7 3.77 13.43 11.85
N LYS A 8 3.06 13.60 10.72
CA LYS A 8 2.24 12.54 10.12
C LYS A 8 3.06 11.37 9.59
N LYS A 9 4.30 11.61 9.11
CA LYS A 9 5.20 10.52 8.69
C LYS A 9 5.63 9.70 9.91
N ILE A 10 6.02 10.34 11.00
CA ILE A 10 6.42 9.68 12.24
C ILE A 10 5.25 8.87 12.81
N GLU A 11 4.06 9.48 12.90
CA GLU A 11 2.85 8.77 13.34
C GLU A 11 2.57 7.55 12.46
N ALA A 12 2.70 7.69 11.14
CA ALA A 12 2.52 6.59 10.21
C ALA A 12 3.51 5.44 10.46
N ILE A 13 4.78 5.74 10.74
CA ILE A 13 5.79 4.74 11.09
C ILE A 13 5.39 4.02 12.39
N CYS A 14 4.95 4.74 13.42
CA CYS A 14 4.51 4.14 14.68
C CYS A 14 3.27 3.24 14.52
N LEU A 15 2.39 3.52 13.55
CA LEU A 15 1.20 2.73 13.27
C LEU A 15 1.51 1.43 12.49
N LEU A 16 2.68 1.32 11.84
CA LEU A 16 3.08 0.10 11.14
C LEU A 16 3.48 -0.97 12.17
N LYS A 17 2.65 -2.01 12.27
CA LYS A 17 2.89 -3.15 13.18
C LYS A 17 3.35 -4.37 12.40
N ARG A 18 4.42 -5.02 12.87
CA ARG A 18 4.95 -6.26 12.28
C ARG A 18 3.99 -7.45 12.39
N ARG A 19 3.20 -7.52 13.47
CA ARG A 19 2.24 -8.61 13.74
C ARG A 19 0.87 -8.01 14.05
N GLY A 20 -0.18 -8.74 13.68
CA GLY A 20 -1.56 -8.34 13.96
C GLY A 20 -2.07 -7.16 13.12
N TYR A 21 -1.35 -6.77 12.07
CA TYR A 21 -1.86 -5.81 11.10
C TYR A 21 -3.04 -6.41 10.33
N LYS A 22 -4.14 -5.68 10.23
CA LYS A 22 -5.31 -6.05 9.42
C LYS A 22 -5.35 -5.17 8.19
N ALA A 23 -5.28 -5.79 7.01
CA ALA A 23 -5.34 -5.09 5.74
C ALA A 23 -6.72 -4.43 5.55
N PHE A 24 -6.72 -3.25 4.94
CA PHE A 24 -7.94 -2.55 4.59
C PHE A 24 -8.50 -3.05 3.25
N PRO A 25 -9.83 -2.92 3.01
CA PRO A 25 -10.41 -3.28 1.72
C PRO A 25 -9.80 -2.44 0.58
N LEU A 26 -9.46 -3.11 -0.52
CA LEU A 26 -8.82 -2.47 -1.68
C LEU A 26 -9.81 -1.62 -2.46
N ARG A 27 -9.37 -0.44 -2.91
CA ARG A 27 -10.15 0.38 -3.83
C ARG A 27 -10.02 -0.17 -5.26
N LYS A 28 -11.14 -0.55 -5.88
CA LYS A 28 -11.16 -1.03 -7.27
C LYS A 28 -11.23 0.15 -8.24
N VAL A 29 -10.36 0.15 -9.25
CA VAL A 29 -10.34 1.13 -10.34
C VAL A 29 -10.09 0.40 -11.65
N ASN A 30 -10.83 0.75 -12.71
CA ASN A 30 -10.60 0.21 -14.04
C ASN A 30 -9.84 1.25 -14.88
N ILE A 31 -8.73 0.83 -15.49
CA ILE A 31 -7.96 1.66 -16.43
C ILE A 31 -8.07 1.04 -17.82
N ALA A 32 -8.33 1.87 -18.83
CA ALA A 32 -8.36 1.43 -20.22
C ALA A 32 -6.96 1.03 -20.69
N LYS A 33 -6.85 -0.07 -21.43
CA LYS A 33 -5.65 -0.48 -22.16
C LYS A 33 -5.77 -0.03 -23.61
N ALA A 34 -4.63 0.16 -24.27
CA ALA A 34 -4.57 0.55 -25.69
C ALA A 34 -5.30 -0.42 -26.64
N ASN A 35 -5.48 -1.69 -26.24
CA ASN A 35 -6.20 -2.70 -27.01
C ASN A 35 -7.72 -2.72 -26.77
N GLY A 36 -8.29 -1.66 -26.19
CA GLY A 36 -9.72 -1.53 -25.92
C GLY A 36 -10.24 -2.33 -24.71
N LYS A 37 -9.40 -3.17 -24.07
CA LYS A 37 -9.78 -3.90 -22.85
C LYS A 37 -9.52 -3.05 -21.59
N THR A 38 -10.14 -3.41 -20.48
CA THR A 38 -9.89 -2.78 -19.17
C THR A 38 -8.95 -3.62 -18.31
N ARG A 39 -8.02 -2.98 -17.59
CA ARG A 39 -7.27 -3.59 -16.49
C ARG A 39 -7.92 -3.17 -15.17
N SER A 40 -8.42 -4.13 -14.41
CA SER A 40 -8.87 -3.89 -13.04
C SER A 40 -7.66 -3.77 -12.11
N LEU A 41 -7.57 -2.66 -11.40
CA LEU A 41 -6.57 -2.41 -10.37
C LEU A 41 -7.22 -2.48 -9.00
N GLY A 42 -6.56 -3.17 -8.07
CA GLY A 42 -6.82 -3.03 -6.64
C GLY A 42 -5.78 -2.08 -6.07
N ILE A 43 -6.18 -0.87 -5.71
CA ILE A 43 -5.29 0.14 -5.15
C ILE A 43 -5.32 0.01 -3.62
N PRO A 44 -4.23 -0.48 -2.98
CA PRO A 44 -4.11 -0.54 -1.53
C PRO A 44 -4.02 0.84 -0.90
N THR A 45 -4.30 0.93 0.40
CA THR A 45 -4.07 2.18 1.14
C THR A 45 -2.56 2.50 1.23
N MET A 46 -2.21 3.73 1.63
CA MET A 46 -0.78 4.08 1.79
C MET A 46 -0.11 3.25 2.90
N LYS A 47 -0.86 2.86 3.94
CA LYS A 47 -0.38 1.99 5.02
C LYS A 47 -0.12 0.58 4.50
N ASP A 48 -1.08 0.01 3.77
CA ASP A 48 -0.95 -1.33 3.18
C ASP A 48 0.25 -1.39 2.21
N ARG A 49 0.48 -0.32 1.41
CA ARG A 49 1.67 -0.21 0.54
C ARG A 49 2.97 -0.28 1.33
N ALA A 50 3.07 0.50 2.41
CA ALA A 50 4.27 0.49 3.25
C ALA A 50 4.52 -0.88 3.91
N VAL A 51 3.47 -1.55 4.42
CA VAL A 51 3.59 -2.92 4.97
C VAL A 51 4.03 -3.91 3.90
N GLN A 52 3.49 -3.78 2.68
CA GLN A 52 3.86 -4.59 1.53
C GLN A 52 5.35 -4.44 1.21
N ASP A 53 5.83 -3.22 0.98
CA ASP A 53 7.22 -2.95 0.61
C ASP A 53 8.20 -3.50 1.67
N ILE A 54 7.90 -3.29 2.95
CA ILE A 54 8.71 -3.83 4.06
C ILE A 54 8.73 -5.36 4.01
N SER A 55 7.56 -5.99 3.90
CA SER A 55 7.43 -7.46 3.98
C SER A 55 8.07 -8.18 2.79
N TYR A 56 7.92 -7.64 1.58
CA TYR A 56 8.51 -8.21 0.37
C TYR A 56 10.00 -7.87 0.24
N GLY A 57 10.43 -6.68 0.69
CA GLY A 57 11.83 -6.29 0.73
C GLY A 57 12.69 -7.21 1.60
N PHE A 58 12.18 -7.70 2.74
CA PHE A 58 12.88 -8.70 3.56
C PHE A 58 12.96 -10.09 2.91
N ARG A 59 12.09 -10.41 1.95
CA ARG A 59 12.03 -11.74 1.31
C ARG A 59 13.04 -11.89 0.17
N THR A 60 13.46 -10.80 -0.45
CA THR A 60 14.41 -10.81 -1.58
C THR A 60 15.89 -10.75 -1.16
N TYR A 61 16.17 -10.64 0.14
CA TYR A 61 17.50 -10.77 0.73
C TYR A 61 17.59 -12.07 1.55
N ASN A 62 17.45 -13.22 0.89
CA ASN A 62 17.89 -14.55 1.34
C ASN A 62 18.17 -15.39 0.10
#